data_AF-A0A4U9DBJ5-F1
#
_entry.id   AF-A0A4U9DBJ5-F1
#
_cell.length_a   1.000
_cell.length_b   1.000
_cell.length_c   1.000
_cell.angle_alpha   90.00
_cell.angle_beta   90.00
_cell.angle_gamma   90.00
#
_symmetry.space_group_name_H-M   'P 1'
#
loop_
_entity.id
_entity.type
_entity.pdbx_description
1 polymer ?
#
loop_
_entity_poly.entity_id
_entity_poly.type
_entity_poly.pdbx_seq_one_letter_code
_entity_poly.pdbx_strand_id
1 'polypeptide(L)' 'MAHFLDEELLYSSALFTADEQSLAEAQRAKMARLCEQLALTSGDHLLEIGTGWGAMAE' A
#
# COMPACT_ATOMS: atom_id res chain seq x y z
N MET A 1 -16.67 -1.43 -10.80
CA MET A 1 -15.20 -1.61 -10.80
C MET A 1 -14.62 -1.92 -9.41
N ALA A 2 -15.45 -2.12 -8.37
CA ALA A 2 -14.99 -2.39 -7.00
C ALA A 2 -15.11 -3.88 -6.59
N HIS A 3 -15.33 -4.78 -7.55
CA HIS A 3 -15.58 -6.21 -7.24
C HIS A 3 -14.31 -7.06 -7.10
N PHE A 4 -13.14 -6.46 -7.32
CA PHE A 4 -11.86 -7.17 -7.42
C PHE A 4 -10.73 -6.48 -6.62
N LEU A 5 -10.82 -5.17 -6.40
CA LEU A 5 -9.84 -4.40 -5.62
C LEU A 5 -10.34 -4.16 -4.20
N ASP A 6 -9.40 -3.89 -3.30
CA ASP A 6 -9.68 -3.40 -1.96
C ASP A 6 -10.15 -1.93 -1.97
N GLU A 7 -10.55 -1.43 -0.81
CA GLU A 7 -11.15 -0.10 -0.64
C GLU A 7 -10.21 1.05 -1.03
N GLU A 8 -8.88 0.85 -0.93
CA GLU A 8 -7.87 1.85 -1.35
C GLU A 8 -7.52 1.75 -2.84
N LEU A 9 -8.18 0.82 -3.57
CA LEU A 9 -7.96 0.56 -5.00
C LEU A 9 -6.49 0.30 -5.35
N LEU A 10 -5.76 -0.34 -4.43
CA LEU A 10 -4.34 -0.67 -4.60
C LEU A 10 -4.19 -1.77 -5.65
N TYR A 11 -3.88 -1.35 -6.89
CA TYR A 11 -3.69 -2.27 -8.01
C TYR A 11 -2.24 -2.67 -8.22
N SER A 12 -1.65 -3.26 -7.18
CA SER A 12 -0.33 -3.89 -7.18
C SER A 12 -0.32 -5.09 -6.25
N SER A 13 0.72 -5.93 -6.31
CA SER A 13 0.83 -7.14 -5.47
C SER A 13 0.76 -6.78 -3.99
N ALA A 14 -0.16 -7.39 -3.24
CA ALA A 14 -0.21 -7.31 -1.79
C ALA A 14 0.91 -8.14 -1.12
N LEU A 15 1.16 -7.90 0.17
CA LEU A 15 2.11 -8.67 0.98
C LEU A 15 1.35 -9.45 2.06
N PHE A 16 1.19 -10.77 1.88
CA PHE A 16 0.59 -11.65 2.87
C PHE A 16 1.64 -12.13 3.87
N THR A 17 1.45 -11.84 5.15
CA THR A 17 2.34 -12.27 6.24
C THR A 17 1.72 -13.34 7.14
N ALA A 18 0.46 -13.72 6.89
CA ALA A 18 -0.24 -14.83 7.53
C ALA A 18 -1.31 -15.42 6.58
N ASP A 19 -1.66 -16.69 6.78
CA ASP A 19 -2.52 -17.46 5.87
C ASP A 19 -3.97 -16.94 5.77
N GLU A 20 -4.50 -16.33 6.83
CA GLU A 20 -5.91 -15.89 6.93
C GLU A 20 -6.07 -14.36 6.74
N GLN A 21 -5.06 -13.67 6.21
CA GLN A 21 -5.14 -12.23 5.97
C GLN A 21 -6.09 -11.87 4.83
N SER A 22 -6.91 -10.84 5.05
CA SER A 22 -7.68 -10.21 3.99
C SER A 22 -6.75 -9.46 3.01
N LEU A 23 -7.24 -9.25 1.78
CA LEU A 23 -6.50 -8.47 0.77
C LEU A 23 -6.16 -7.07 1.29
N ALA A 24 -7.09 -6.39 1.95
CA ALA A 24 -6.88 -5.04 2.49
C ALA A 24 -5.77 -5.02 3.56
N GLU A 25 -5.73 -6.03 4.44
CA GLU A 25 -4.65 -6.15 5.42
C GLU A 25 -3.29 -6.41 4.76
N ALA A 26 -3.26 -7.30 3.76
CA ALA A 26 -2.04 -7.59 3.01
C ALA A 26 -1.54 -6.37 2.20
N GLN A 27 -2.45 -5.53 1.70
CA GLN A 27 -2.10 -4.26 1.05
C GLN A 27 -1.51 -3.26 2.04
N ARG A 28 -2.10 -3.10 3.23
CA ARG A 28 -1.53 -2.25 4.29
C ARG A 28 -0.17 -2.76 4.78
N ALA A 29 0.01 -4.07 4.92
CA ALA A 29 1.28 -4.67 5.30
C ALA A 29 2.40 -4.34 4.29
N LYS A 30 2.08 -4.36 2.99
CA LYS A 30 3.00 -3.91 1.93
C LYS A 30 3.39 -2.44 2.10
N MET A 31 2.44 -1.56 2.37
CA MET A 31 2.70 -0.12 2.54
C MET A 31 3.56 0.15 3.77
N ALA A 32 3.24 -0.46 4.91
CA ALA A 32 4.07 -0.38 6.11
C ALA A 32 5.50 -0.83 5.84
N ARG A 33 5.68 -1.94 5.13
CA ARG A 33 7.00 -2.46 4.77
C ARG A 33 7.78 -1.49 3.87
N LEU A 34 7.13 -0.82 2.93
CA LEU A 34 7.77 0.20 2.09
C LEU A 34 8.19 1.42 2.91
N CYS A 35 7.35 1.91 3.83
CA CYS A 35 7.70 3.01 4.72
C CYS A 35 8.92 2.68 5.59
N GLU A 36 8.99 1.46 6.13
CA GLU A 36 10.17 0.98 6.87
C GLU A 36 11.43 0.94 6.01
N GLN A 37 11.33 0.42 4.78
CA GLN A 37 12.47 0.28 3.87
C GLN A 37 13.00 1.63 3.39
N LEU A 38 12.11 2.60 3.20
CA LEU A 38 12.46 3.97 2.83
C LEU A 38 12.90 4.81 4.04
N ALA A 39 12.74 4.28 5.27
CA ALA A 39 13.03 4.97 6.53
C ALA A 39 12.40 6.37 6.61
N LEU A 40 11.16 6.49 6.10
CA LEU A 40 10.48 7.78 6.00
C LEU A 40 10.23 8.40 7.38
N THR A 41 10.41 9.70 7.44
CA THR A 41 10.09 10.57 8.56
C THR A 41 9.05 11.61 8.14
N SER A 42 8.42 12.28 9.11
CA SER A 42 7.43 13.33 8.82
C SER A 42 8.01 14.56 8.12
N GLY A 43 9.33 14.67 7.99
CA GLY A 43 10.01 15.75 7.28
C GLY A 43 10.35 15.43 5.83
N ASP A 44 10.16 14.19 5.40
CA ASP A 44 10.53 13.76 4.05
C ASP A 44 9.46 14.12 3.03
N HIS A 45 9.91 14.47 1.81
CA HIS A 45 9.03 14.67 0.66
C HIS A 45 9.06 13.41 -0.21
N LEU A 46 7.92 12.73 -0.32
CA LEU A 46 7.77 11.51 -1.08
C LEU A 46 7.29 11.81 -2.50
N LEU A 47 7.95 11.22 -3.50
CA LEU A 47 7.47 11.19 -4.88
C LEU A 47 7.02 9.78 -5.23
N GLU A 48 5.73 9.61 -5.50
CA GLU A 48 5.17 8.37 -6.00
C GLU A 48 5.05 8.42 -7.54
N ILE A 49 5.69 7.48 -8.23
CA ILE A 49 5.61 7.36 -9.69
C ILE A 49 4.66 6.22 -10.03
N GLY A 50 3.55 6.55 -10.70
CA GLY A 50 2.49 5.59 -10.99
C GLY A 50 1.53 5.40 -9.81
N THR A 51 1.01 6.51 -9.28
CA THR A 51 0.16 6.61 -8.08
C THR A 51 -1.14 5.81 -8.11
N GLY A 52 -1.52 5.23 -9.26
CA GLY A 52 -2.78 4.52 -9.41
C GLY A 52 -3.96 5.42 -9.02
N TRP A 53 -4.59 5.10 -7.89
CA TRP A 53 -5.70 5.87 -7.30
C TRP A 53 -5.32 6.72 -6.08
N GLY A 54 -4.03 6.92 -5.80
CA GLY A 54 -3.56 7.88 -4.80
C GLY A 54 -3.49 7.34 -3.37
N ALA A 55 -3.19 6.06 -3.19
CA ALA A 55 -3.25 5.42 -1.87
C ALA A 55 -2.05 5.70 -0.94
N MET A 56 -0.90 6.18 -1.46
CA MET A 56 0.34 6.32 -0.67
C MET A 56 0.78 7.78 -0.48
N ALA A 57 0.59 8.66 -1.45
CA ALA A 57 0.88 10.09 -1.33
C ALA A 57 -0.40 10.93 -1.40
N GLU A 58 -0.85 11.47 -0.26
CA GLU A 58 -1.76 12.62 -0.16
C GLU A 58 -1.02 13.86 0.37
#